data_AF-A0A822E6C7-F1
#
_entry.id   AF-A0A822E6C7-F1
#
_cell.length_a   1.000
_cell.length_b   1.000
_cell.length_c   1.000
_cell.angle_alpha   90.00
_cell.angle_beta   90.00
_cell.angle_gamma   90.00
#
_symmetry.space_group_name_H-M   'P 1'
#
loop_
_entity.id
_entity.type
_entity.pdbx_description
1 polymer ?
#
loop_
_entity_poly.entity_id
_entity_poly.type
_entity_poly.pdbx_seq_one_letter_code
_entity_poly.pdbx_strand_id
1 'polypeptide(L)'
;MDTIITKNDNDVTFECELSKNVQVEWLFKQVPIHTSEKYTITSYNSIHQLLISKVNFKDQGEYSIGINNKILSTAQLFVKEKGIIFRRGLISQTVEESSSAKPSNAEFECEFDYPIKKIM
;
A
#
# COMPACT_ATOMS: atom_id res chain seq x y z
N MET A 1 12.09 -5.57 -16.44
CA MET A 1 11.39 -5.91 -15.18
C MET A 1 10.63 -4.69 -14.77
N ASP A 2 9.31 -4.76 -14.78
CA ASP A 2 8.46 -3.63 -14.42
C ASP A 2 8.41 -3.47 -12.91
N THR A 3 8.23 -2.24 -12.41
CA THR A 3 8.22 -1.95 -10.98
C THR A 3 7.04 -1.05 -10.64
N ILE A 4 6.23 -1.49 -9.68
CA ILE A 4 5.11 -0.71 -9.12
C ILE A 4 5.47 -0.30 -7.70
N ILE A 5 5.35 0.99 -7.40
CA ILE A 5 5.56 1.55 -6.06
C ILE A 5 4.23 2.12 -5.59
N THR A 6 3.71 1.62 -4.48
CA THR A 6 2.44 2.07 -3.88
C THR A 6 2.61 2.36 -2.39
N LYS A 7 1.57 2.91 -1.75
CA LYS A 7 1.49 3.07 -0.29
C LYS A 7 0.63 1.96 0.31
N ASN A 8 0.75 1.70 1.60
CA ASN A 8 -0.12 0.74 2.28
C ASN A 8 -1.60 1.14 2.16
N ASP A 9 -2.49 0.16 2.30
CA ASP A 9 -3.95 0.26 2.23
C ASP A 9 -4.52 0.67 0.86
N ASN A 10 -3.67 0.92 -0.13
CA ASN A 10 -4.09 1.13 -1.52
C ASN A 10 -4.39 -0.19 -2.22
N ASP A 11 -5.23 -0.12 -3.24
CA ASP A 11 -5.42 -1.21 -4.19
C ASP A 11 -4.40 -1.10 -5.35
N VAL A 12 -3.92 -2.23 -5.85
CA VAL A 12 -2.98 -2.30 -6.98
C VAL A 12 -3.47 -3.29 -8.02
N THR A 13 -3.48 -2.87 -9.28
CA THR A 13 -3.81 -3.75 -10.41
C THR A 13 -2.58 -3.99 -11.27
N PHE A 14 -2.25 -5.25 -11.50
CA PHE A 14 -1.37 -5.68 -12.58
C PHE A 14 -2.22 -5.99 -13.80
N GLU A 15 -1.72 -5.62 -14.98
CA GLU A 15 -2.39 -5.87 -16.25
C GLU A 15 -1.38 -6.42 -17.25
N CYS A 16 -1.81 -7.41 -18.03
CA CYS A 16 -1.04 -7.97 -19.12
C CYS A 16 -1.95 -8.25 -20.30
N GLU A 17 -1.56 -7.79 -21.50
CA GLU A 17 -2.24 -8.12 -22.75
C GLU A 17 -1.46 -9.20 -23.49
N LEU A 18 -2.15 -10.25 -23.93
CA LEU A 18 -1.59 -11.36 -24.69
C LEU A 18 -2.14 -11.38 -26.11
N SER A 19 -1.35 -11.90 -27.06
CA SER A 19 -1.79 -12.00 -28.47
C SER A 19 -2.97 -12.96 -28.70
N LYS A 20 -3.28 -13.81 -27.72
CA LYS A 20 -4.38 -14.78 -27.77
C LYS A 20 -5.09 -14.78 -26.43
N ASN A 21 -6.42 -14.95 -26.47
CA ASN A 21 -7.22 -15.19 -25.27
C ASN A 21 -6.96 -16.64 -24.80
N VAL A 22 -6.15 -16.77 -23.76
CA VAL A 22 -5.72 -18.05 -23.19
C VAL A 22 -5.79 -17.97 -21.68
N GLN A 23 -5.99 -19.11 -21.03
CA GLN A 23 -5.98 -19.15 -19.58
C GLN A 23 -4.56 -18.90 -19.05
N VAL A 24 -4.46 -17.99 -18.08
CA VAL A 24 -3.20 -17.58 -17.45
C VAL A 24 -3.20 -17.92 -15.97
N GLU A 25 -2.00 -18.03 -15.42
CA GLU A 25 -1.74 -18.23 -14.00
C GLU A 25 -0.96 -17.04 -13.47
N TRP A 26 -1.42 -16.47 -12.35
CA TRP A 26 -0.70 -15.45 -11.62
C TRP A 26 0.08 -16.10 -10.48
N LEU A 27 1.30 -15.65 -10.24
CA LEU A 27 2.15 -16.14 -9.17
C LEU A 27 2.68 -14.98 -8.32
N PHE A 28 2.71 -15.16 -7.01
CA PHE A 28 3.41 -14.28 -6.07
C PHE A 28 4.57 -15.06 -5.47
N LYS A 29 5.81 -14.58 -5.65
CA LYS A 29 7.02 -15.28 -5.18
C LYS A 29 7.04 -16.76 -5.59
N GLN A 30 6.70 -17.04 -6.86
CA GLN A 30 6.61 -18.38 -7.45
C GLN A 30 5.50 -19.29 -6.90
N VAL A 31 4.61 -18.78 -6.04
CA VAL A 31 3.45 -19.50 -5.54
C VAL A 31 2.19 -19.08 -6.31
N PRO A 32 1.39 -20.03 -6.84
CA PRO A 32 0.14 -19.71 -7.53
C PRO A 32 -0.82 -18.87 -6.68
N ILE A 33 -1.41 -17.85 -7.30
CA ILE A 33 -2.42 -16.99 -6.70
C ILE A 33 -3.80 -17.52 -7.08
N HIS A 34 -4.67 -17.63 -6.09
CA HIS A 34 -6.08 -17.94 -6.28
C HIS A 34 -6.95 -16.75 -5.87
N THR A 35 -8.12 -16.65 -6.48
CA THR A 35 -9.09 -15.59 -6.15
C THR A 35 -9.51 -15.72 -4.69
N SER A 36 -9.54 -14.60 -3.98
CA SER A 36 -9.85 -14.50 -2.55
C SER A 36 -10.29 -13.06 -2.22
N GLU A 37 -10.56 -12.76 -0.95
CA GLU A 37 -10.78 -11.38 -0.51
C GLU A 37 -9.58 -10.46 -0.80
N LYS A 38 -8.38 -11.02 -0.90
CA LYS A 38 -7.15 -10.26 -1.16
C LYS A 38 -6.86 -10.07 -2.64
N TYR A 39 -7.18 -11.08 -3.45
CA TYR A 39 -6.81 -11.17 -4.85
C TYR A 39 -8.04 -11.37 -5.73
N THR A 40 -8.23 -10.48 -6.70
CA THR A 40 -9.26 -10.63 -7.72
C THR A 40 -8.58 -10.79 -9.07
N ILE A 41 -8.86 -11.91 -9.74
CA ILE A 41 -8.32 -12.19 -11.07
C ILE A 41 -9.45 -12.00 -12.08
N THR A 42 -9.23 -11.14 -13.06
CA THR A 42 -10.17 -10.90 -14.16
C THR A 42 -9.46 -11.13 -15.50
N SER A 43 -10.22 -11.58 -16.49
CA SER A 43 -9.72 -11.77 -17.85
C SER A 43 -10.83 -11.41 -18.82
N TYR A 44 -10.54 -10.49 -19.73
CA TYR A 44 -11.47 -10.03 -20.75
C TYR A 44 -10.73 -9.96 -22.09
N ASN A 45 -11.14 -10.81 -23.03
CA ASN A 45 -10.44 -11.02 -24.30
C ASN A 45 -8.95 -11.36 -24.09
N SER A 46 -8.05 -10.56 -24.64
CA SER A 46 -6.60 -10.67 -24.51
C SER A 46 -6.03 -10.06 -23.24
N ILE A 47 -6.86 -9.35 -22.45
CA ILE A 47 -6.41 -8.56 -21.30
C ILE A 47 -6.66 -9.36 -20.02
N HIS A 48 -5.59 -9.57 -19.26
CA HIS A 48 -5.59 -10.29 -18.00
C HIS A 48 -5.16 -9.35 -16.87
N GLN A 49 -5.92 -9.33 -15.78
CA GLN A 49 -5.66 -8.45 -14.65
C GLN A 49 -5.63 -9.22 -13.33
N LEU A 50 -4.77 -8.75 -12.43
CA LEU A 50 -4.72 -9.15 -11.03
C LEU A 50 -4.83 -7.90 -10.17
N LEU A 51 -5.95 -7.78 -9.45
CA LEU A 51 -6.16 -6.77 -8.42
C LEU A 51 -5.74 -7.33 -7.06
N ILE A 52 -4.93 -6.55 -6.34
CA ILE A 52 -4.52 -6.78 -4.97
C ILE A 52 -5.14 -5.70 -4.10
N SER A 53 -6.09 -6.08 -3.25
CA SER A 53 -6.79 -5.12 -2.39
C SER A 53 -5.98 -4.79 -1.13
N LYS A 54 -5.97 -3.52 -0.71
CA LYS A 54 -5.36 -3.04 0.55
C LYS A 54 -3.97 -3.60 0.78
N VAL A 55 -3.04 -3.26 -0.12
CA VAL A 55 -1.65 -3.71 -0.08
C VAL A 55 -0.96 -3.34 1.23
N ASN A 56 -0.10 -4.23 1.72
CA ASN A 56 0.76 -4.01 2.88
C ASN A 56 2.15 -4.61 2.62
N PHE A 57 3.08 -4.47 3.57
CA PHE A 57 4.46 -4.92 3.41
C PHE A 57 4.63 -6.42 3.14
N LYS A 58 3.65 -7.28 3.50
CA LYS A 58 3.72 -8.72 3.20
C LYS A 58 3.47 -9.01 1.71
N ASP A 59 2.76 -8.12 1.04
CA ASP A 59 2.41 -8.24 -0.38
C ASP A 59 3.54 -7.77 -1.29
N GLN A 60 4.57 -7.12 -0.74
CA GLN A 60 5.77 -6.74 -1.48
C GLN A 60 6.52 -7.98 -1.97
N GLY A 61 6.87 -7.97 -3.25
CA GLY A 61 7.55 -9.08 -3.90
C GLY A 61 7.32 -9.09 -5.42
N GLU A 62 7.88 -10.12 -6.03
CA GLU A 62 7.73 -10.39 -7.46
C GLU A 62 6.39 -11.05 -7.73
N TYR A 63 5.66 -10.46 -8.68
CA TYR A 63 4.45 -11.00 -9.29
C TYR A 63 4.77 -11.43 -10.71
N SER A 64 4.24 -12.58 -11.11
CA SER A 64 4.45 -13.15 -12.45
C SER A 64 3.14 -13.59 -13.05
N ILE A 65 3.07 -13.54 -14.39
CA ILE A 65 1.99 -14.14 -15.18
C ILE A 65 2.60 -15.22 -16.07
N GLY A 66 1.93 -16.38 -16.15
CA GLY A 66 2.41 -17.53 -16.89
C GLY A 66 1.31 -18.36 -17.54
N ILE A 67 1.71 -19.29 -18.40
CA ILE A 67 0.85 -20.30 -19.05
C ILE A 67 1.57 -21.64 -19.00
N ASN A 68 0.90 -22.71 -18.58
CA ASN A 68 1.44 -24.08 -18.58
C ASN A 68 2.83 -24.16 -17.92
N ASN A 69 2.98 -23.62 -16.72
CA ASN A 69 4.25 -23.53 -15.97
C ASN A 69 5.37 -22.71 -16.65
N LYS A 70 5.09 -21.96 -17.72
CA LYS A 70 6.04 -21.02 -18.34
C LYS A 70 5.70 -19.58 -17.95
N ILE A 71 6.64 -18.91 -17.29
CA ILE A 71 6.55 -17.48 -16.98
C ILE A 71 6.65 -16.67 -18.28
N LEU A 72 5.71 -15.74 -18.46
CA LEU A 72 5.66 -14.84 -19.61
C LEU A 72 6.18 -13.45 -19.27
N SER A 73 5.77 -12.90 -18.13
CA SER A 73 6.19 -11.58 -17.66
C SER A 73 6.27 -11.54 -16.13
N THR A 74 7.11 -10.62 -15.63
CA THR A 74 7.39 -10.42 -14.21
C THR A 74 7.41 -8.93 -13.86
N ALA A 75 6.90 -8.61 -12.68
CA ALA A 75 6.89 -7.27 -12.14
C ALA A 75 7.13 -7.27 -10.62
N GLN A 76 7.81 -6.24 -10.13
CA GLN A 76 8.13 -6.08 -8.72
C GLN A 76 7.18 -5.07 -8.06
N LEU A 77 6.51 -5.47 -6.98
CA LEU A 77 5.75 -4.56 -6.11
C LEU A 77 6.62 -4.08 -4.96
N PHE A 78 6.66 -2.76 -4.72
CA PHE A 78 7.19 -2.15 -3.51
C PHE A 78 6.09 -1.38 -2.77
N VAL A 79 5.99 -1.59 -1.46
CA VAL A 79 5.02 -0.89 -0.61
C VAL A 79 5.75 0.07 0.30
N LYS A 80 5.35 1.34 0.24
CA LYS A 80 5.82 2.40 1.13
C LYS A 80 4.83 2.57 2.28
N GLU A 81 5.35 2.95 3.44
CA GLU A 81 4.50 3.41 4.53
C GLU A 81 3.72 4.66 4.11
N LYS A 82 2.45 4.75 4.49
CA LYS A 82 1.73 6.01 4.39
C LYS A 82 2.31 6.94 5.45
N GLY A 83 3.15 7.87 5.01
CA GLY A 83 3.77 8.85 5.90
C GLY A 83 2.71 9.57 6.74
N ILE A 84 3.01 9.71 8.03
CA ILE A 84 2.21 10.50 8.97
C ILE A 84 2.32 11.95 8.51
N ILE A 85 1.21 12.54 8.11
CA ILE A 85 1.10 13.97 7.86
C ILE A 85 0.38 14.61 9.05
N PHE A 86 0.89 15.73 9.54
CA PHE A 86 0.19 16.52 10.55
C PHE A 86 -1.04 17.16 9.88
N ARG A 87 -2.25 16.86 10.35
CA ARG A 87 -3.46 17.56 9.88
C ARG A 87 -3.46 19.03 10.30
N ARG A 88 -2.88 19.30 11.47
CA ARG A 88 -2.68 20.64 12.02
C ARG A 88 -1.28 20.71 12.61
N GLY A 89 -0.46 21.60 12.06
CA GLY A 89 0.86 21.89 12.63
C GLY A 89 0.71 22.49 14.03
N LEU A 90 1.74 22.29 14.87
CA LEU A 90 1.83 22.94 16.17
C LEU A 90 1.77 24.46 15.96
N ILE A 91 0.81 25.11 16.60
CA ILE A 91 0.73 26.57 16.63
C ILE A 91 1.64 27.02 17.78
N SER A 92 2.57 27.93 17.50
CA SER A 92 3.40 28.54 18.53
C SER A 92 2.52 29.27 19.54
N GLN A 93 2.57 28.88 20.81
CA GLN A 93 1.99 29.64 21.91
C GLN A 93 3.07 30.53 22.53
N THR A 94 2.87 31.84 22.46
CA THR A 94 3.64 32.80 23.25
C THR A 94 2.86 33.08 24.52
N VAL A 95 3.42 32.69 25.66
CA VAL A 95 2.88 33.03 26.98
C VAL A 95 3.65 34.25 27.48
N GLU A 96 2.96 35.36 27.76
CA GLU A 96 3.56 36.45 28.53
C GLU A 96 3.65 36.01 30.00
N GLU A 97 4.87 36.02 30.54
CA GLU A 97 5.10 35.77 31.97
C GLU A 97 4.52 36.95 32.77
N SER A 98 3.25 36.84 33.18
CA SER A 98 2.71 37.71 34.23
C SER A 98 3.27 37.26 35.58
N SER A 99 3.82 38.19 36.36
CA SER A 99 4.49 37.98 37.66
C SER A 99 3.55 37.47 38.77
N SER A 100 2.99 36.27 38.62
CA SER A 100 2.10 35.63 39.60
C SER A 100 2.30 34.12 39.55
N ALA A 101 2.69 33.55 40.70
CA ALA A 101 3.18 32.19 40.89
C ALA A 101 2.15 31.08 40.58
N LYS A 102 1.86 30.83 39.31
CA LYS A 102 1.27 29.58 38.81
C LYS A 102 1.96 29.19 37.50
N PRO A 103 2.56 27.99 37.38
CA PRO A 103 3.05 27.52 36.09
C PRO A 103 1.83 27.28 35.18
N SER A 104 1.74 28.03 34.09
CA SER A 104 0.81 27.72 33.00
C SER A 104 1.37 26.53 32.23
N ASN A 105 0.77 25.36 32.41
CA ASN A 105 1.09 24.20 31.59
C ASN A 105 0.59 24.48 30.17
N ALA A 106 1.48 24.50 29.18
CA ALA A 106 1.10 24.59 27.78
C ALA A 106 0.79 23.19 27.26
N GLU A 107 -0.48 22.91 26.96
CA GLU A 107 -0.92 21.64 26.39
C GLU A 107 -0.93 21.76 24.86
N PHE A 108 -0.10 20.97 24.19
CA PHE A 108 -0.07 20.89 22.74
C PHE A 108 -0.91 19.70 22.28
N GLU A 109 -2.02 19.99 21.60
CA GLU A 109 -2.84 18.97 20.94
C GLU A 109 -2.46 18.91 19.46
N CYS A 110 -2.21 17.69 18.96
CA CYS A 110 -2.10 17.44 17.53
C CYS A 110 -2.98 16.25 17.13
N GLU A 111 -3.61 16.36 15.97
CA GLU A 111 -4.48 15.34 15.41
C GLU A 111 -3.75 14.58 14.30
N PHE A 112 -3.84 13.25 14.34
CA PHE A 112 -3.25 12.34 13.37
C PHE A 112 -4.34 11.66 12.55
N ASP A 113 -4.07 11.42 11.26
CA ASP A 113 -4.95 10.65 10.36
C ASP A 113 -5.15 9.18 10.79
N TYR A 114 -4.31 8.70 11.71
CA TYR A 114 -4.25 7.31 12.13
C TYR A 114 -4.08 7.20 13.65
N PRO A 115 -4.66 6.17 14.29
CA PRO A 115 -4.42 5.91 15.71
C PRO A 115 -2.93 5.58 15.92
N ILE A 116 -2.22 6.45 16.64
CA ILE A 116 -0.83 6.18 17.04
C ILE A 116 -0.86 5.02 18.02
N LYS A 117 -0.24 3.90 17.64
CA LYS A 117 0.14 2.88 18.63
C LYS A 117 1.25 3.47 19.48
N LYS A 118 0.96 3.73 20.75
CA LYS A 118 1.95 4.13 21.75
C LYS A 118 3.06 3.08 21.77
N ILE A 119 4.25 3.45 21.29
CA ILE A 119 5.45 2.62 21.48
C ILE A 119 5.75 2.74 22.98
N MET A 120 5.55 1.63 23.70
CA MET A 120 5.82 1.50 25.13
C MET A 120 7.30 1.19 25.36
#